data_AF-A0AAV6HY24-F1
#
_entry.id   AF-A0AAV6HY24-F1
#
_cell.length_a   1.000
_cell.length_b   1.000
_cell.length_c   1.000
_cell.angle_alpha   90.00
_cell.angle_beta   90.00
_cell.angle_gamma   90.00
#
_symmetry.space_group_name_H-M   'P 1'
#
loop_
_entity.id
_entity.type
_entity.pdbx_description
1 polymer ?
#
loop_
_entity_poly.entity_id
_entity_poly.type
_entity_poly.pdbx_seq_one_letter_code
_entity_poly.pdbx_strand_id
1 'polypeptide(L)'
;MMAEEKKEYSRYLPLYKAALRGDWATSERFFDQDPGALTAPINEFSETALYVAAVQGRNTNDFVKKLVDKMPPGSVDEAYGNVLNWAAYVGNTESVKVILSKNPSLVYFRDDNNIKRTPFTRAATNGMRDTLLYLLELVKNDEDSSKLFPDGDSAAFLMDETISSGYYDVPVKSVDCIISHTLTVLVENPVDDPDQVMGRKYNWARLLVEYFCISVPCIKHIQKQKEMHLQTLELVKCFCKGIASLPDSAKHRSLTGGAIMSAARNGIPEIVHEIVESFPSVLWTIDLTGRYVFENAVLERQENAFNLVYQMGKYSREFVLQQYDDKANHILHLAGKLAPPTKLSQISGAALQMQLELQWFEIRSRWEQIEAETSSHHGSFTKLAKH
;
A
#
# COMPACT_ATOMS: atom_id res chain seq x y z
N MET A 1 -15.44 -12.22 41.70
CA MET A 1 -15.16 -11.67 40.36
C MET A 1 -15.28 -12.73 39.25
N MET A 2 -14.24 -13.47 38.84
CA MET A 2 -14.33 -14.41 37.69
C MET A 2 -15.45 -15.49 37.78
N ALA A 3 -15.79 -15.95 38.99
CA ALA A 3 -16.84 -16.96 39.20
C ALA A 3 -18.27 -16.39 39.22
N GLU A 4 -18.43 -15.08 39.48
CA GLU A 4 -19.73 -14.38 39.48
C GLU A 4 -20.08 -13.91 38.06
N GLU A 5 -19.11 -13.38 37.31
CA GLU A 5 -19.28 -13.02 35.89
C GLU A 5 -19.62 -14.26 35.03
N LYS A 6 -18.97 -15.41 35.28
CA LYS A 6 -19.32 -16.68 34.61
C LYS A 6 -20.76 -17.14 34.88
N LYS A 7 -21.28 -16.87 36.07
CA LYS A 7 -22.68 -17.17 36.43
C LYS A 7 -23.63 -16.25 35.67
N GLU A 8 -23.25 -15.00 35.46
CA GLU A 8 -24.08 -14.00 34.79
C GLU A 8 -24.25 -14.27 33.29
N TYR A 9 -23.19 -14.64 32.55
CA TYR A 9 -23.30 -14.93 31.11
C TYR A 9 -24.04 -16.23 30.78
N SER A 10 -24.11 -17.17 31.72
CA SER A 10 -24.87 -18.42 31.53
C SER A 10 -26.34 -18.17 31.17
N ARG A 11 -26.93 -17.07 31.68
CA ARG A 11 -28.31 -16.67 31.37
C ARG A 11 -28.50 -16.20 29.93
N TYR A 12 -27.46 -15.63 29.32
CA TYR A 12 -27.48 -15.12 27.95
C TYR A 12 -27.10 -16.18 26.90
N LEU A 13 -26.72 -17.39 27.31
CA LEU A 13 -26.37 -18.48 26.39
C LEU A 13 -27.46 -18.79 25.33
N PRO A 14 -28.78 -18.78 25.66
CA PRO A 14 -29.82 -18.94 24.65
C PRO A 14 -29.82 -17.81 23.61
N LEU A 15 -29.68 -16.56 24.06
CA LEU A 15 -29.63 -15.39 23.20
C LEU A 15 -28.39 -15.41 22.29
N TYR A 16 -27.23 -15.79 22.82
CA TYR A 16 -26.00 -15.96 22.04
C TYR A 16 -26.16 -17.00 20.92
N LYS A 17 -26.70 -18.19 21.24
CA LYS A 17 -26.94 -19.24 20.23
C LYS A 17 -27.97 -18.81 19.19
N ALA A 18 -28.98 -18.05 19.60
CA ALA A 18 -30.00 -17.53 18.70
C ALA A 18 -29.40 -16.48 17.74
N ALA A 19 -28.59 -15.55 18.24
CA ALA A 19 -27.88 -14.56 17.43
C ALA A 19 -26.94 -15.21 16.40
N LEU A 20 -26.17 -16.24 16.79
CA LEU A 20 -25.32 -17.02 15.88
C LEU A 20 -26.10 -17.72 14.76
N ARG A 21 -27.37 -18.07 14.99
CA ARG A 21 -28.20 -18.82 14.04
C ARG A 21 -29.18 -17.94 13.28
N GLY A 22 -29.29 -16.66 13.63
CA GLY A 22 -30.32 -15.76 13.12
C GLY A 22 -31.73 -16.12 13.61
N ASP A 23 -31.86 -16.85 14.72
CA ASP A 23 -33.15 -17.25 15.28
C ASP A 23 -33.83 -16.09 16.01
N TRP A 24 -34.61 -15.30 15.26
CA TRP A 24 -35.33 -14.16 15.80
C TRP A 24 -36.38 -14.55 16.83
N ALA A 25 -37.08 -15.67 16.65
CA ALA A 25 -38.20 -16.03 17.52
C ALA A 25 -37.74 -16.33 18.95
N THR A 26 -36.60 -17.00 19.10
CA THR A 26 -35.99 -17.25 20.41
C THR A 26 -35.49 -15.94 21.05
N SER A 27 -34.83 -15.08 20.27
CA SER A 27 -34.32 -13.81 20.80
C SER A 27 -35.42 -12.81 21.16
N GLU A 28 -36.49 -12.72 20.37
CA GLU A 28 -37.63 -11.84 20.66
C GLU A 28 -38.28 -12.19 22.00
N ARG A 29 -38.52 -13.47 22.26
CA ARG A 29 -39.02 -13.93 23.57
C ARG A 29 -38.07 -13.59 24.71
N PHE A 30 -36.76 -13.60 24.46
CA PHE A 30 -35.76 -13.21 25.46
C PHE A 30 -35.84 -11.71 25.74
N PHE A 31 -35.93 -10.87 24.71
CA PHE A 31 -36.06 -9.42 24.84
C PHE A 31 -37.37 -8.98 25.49
N ASP A 32 -38.46 -9.72 25.25
CA ASP A 32 -39.74 -9.46 25.91
C ASP A 32 -39.66 -9.70 27.43
N GLN A 33 -38.78 -10.61 27.88
CA GLN A 33 -38.55 -10.90 29.30
C GLN A 33 -37.50 -9.98 29.92
N ASP A 34 -36.45 -9.65 29.17
CA ASP A 34 -35.35 -8.76 29.57
C ASP A 34 -35.05 -7.76 28.44
N PRO A 35 -35.75 -6.60 28.41
CA PRO A 35 -35.50 -5.57 27.41
C PRO A 35 -34.06 -5.01 27.44
N GLY A 36 -33.38 -5.10 28.59
CA GLY A 36 -31.97 -4.68 28.73
C GLY A 36 -31.03 -5.55 27.90
N ALA A 37 -31.43 -6.78 27.57
CA ALA A 37 -30.65 -7.70 26.74
C ALA A 37 -30.45 -7.22 25.29
N LEU A 38 -31.23 -6.22 24.82
CA LEU A 38 -31.07 -5.63 23.49
C LEU A 38 -29.67 -5.01 23.31
N THR A 39 -29.11 -4.42 24.36
CA THR A 39 -27.81 -3.73 24.32
C THR A 39 -26.77 -4.33 25.28
N ALA A 40 -27.17 -5.30 26.12
CA ALA A 40 -26.27 -5.91 27.09
C ALA A 40 -25.15 -6.72 26.43
N PRO A 41 -23.95 -6.75 27.04
CA PRO A 41 -22.94 -7.75 26.73
C PRO A 41 -23.43 -9.16 27.11
N ILE A 42 -23.32 -10.11 26.18
CA ILE A 42 -23.89 -11.46 26.30
C ILE A 42 -22.84 -12.57 26.46
N ASN A 43 -21.55 -12.24 26.41
CA ASN A 43 -20.46 -13.20 26.60
C ASN A 43 -19.21 -12.58 27.28
N GLU A 44 -18.21 -13.42 27.54
CA GLU A 44 -16.95 -13.06 28.21
C GLU A 44 -16.09 -12.04 27.44
N PHE A 45 -16.37 -11.82 26.15
CA PHE A 45 -15.71 -10.82 25.31
C PHE A 45 -16.45 -9.48 25.28
N SER A 46 -17.47 -9.33 26.12
CA SER A 46 -18.36 -8.17 26.17
C SER A 46 -19.10 -7.90 24.85
N GLU A 47 -19.31 -8.92 24.02
CA GLU A 47 -20.01 -8.79 22.74
C GLU A 47 -21.52 -8.72 22.96
N THR A 48 -22.23 -7.93 22.16
CA THR A 48 -23.70 -7.86 22.17
C THR A 48 -24.32 -8.87 21.21
N ALA A 49 -25.64 -9.10 21.29
CA ALA A 49 -26.36 -9.90 20.30
C ALA A 49 -26.21 -9.36 18.87
N LEU A 50 -26.14 -8.02 18.73
CA LEU A 50 -25.91 -7.36 17.45
C LEU A 50 -24.51 -7.66 16.90
N TYR A 51 -23.47 -7.61 17.74
CA TYR A 51 -22.11 -7.97 17.35
C TYR A 51 -22.04 -9.38 16.79
N VAL A 52 -22.52 -10.35 17.56
CA VAL A 52 -22.47 -11.78 17.22
C VAL A 52 -23.18 -12.04 15.89
N ALA A 53 -24.37 -11.46 15.71
CA ALA A 53 -25.13 -11.63 14.47
C ALA A 53 -24.45 -10.95 13.27
N ALA A 54 -23.95 -9.71 13.41
CA ALA A 54 -23.35 -8.97 12.29
C ALA A 54 -22.05 -9.61 11.77
N VAL A 55 -21.24 -10.19 12.67
CA VAL A 55 -19.96 -10.84 12.34
C VAL A 55 -20.13 -12.24 11.74
N GLN A 56 -21.24 -12.93 12.05
CA GLN A 56 -21.47 -14.30 11.58
C GLN A 56 -21.67 -14.42 10.05
N GLY A 57 -22.09 -13.34 9.39
CA GLY A 57 -22.22 -13.25 7.92
C GLY A 57 -23.66 -13.15 7.43
N ARG A 58 -23.89 -13.51 6.15
CA ARG A 58 -25.15 -13.16 5.46
C ARG A 58 -26.42 -13.83 6.00
N ASN A 59 -26.29 -15.00 6.63
CA ASN A 59 -27.43 -15.80 7.10
C ASN A 59 -28.18 -15.17 8.29
N THR A 60 -27.58 -14.19 8.94
CA THR A 60 -28.14 -13.49 10.11
C THR A 60 -28.64 -12.08 9.77
N ASN A 61 -28.64 -11.68 8.50
CA ASN A 61 -28.99 -10.31 8.11
C ASN A 61 -30.43 -9.91 8.47
N ASP A 62 -31.40 -10.82 8.31
CA ASP A 62 -32.79 -10.58 8.74
C ASP A 62 -32.90 -10.40 10.25
N PHE A 63 -32.07 -11.13 11.01
CA PHE A 63 -31.98 -10.99 12.45
C PHE A 63 -31.38 -9.62 12.82
N VAL A 64 -30.28 -9.23 12.18
CA VAL A 64 -29.64 -7.92 12.38
C VAL A 64 -30.62 -6.79 12.09
N LYS A 65 -31.35 -6.86 10.97
CA LYS A 65 -32.36 -5.85 10.59
C LYS A 65 -33.43 -5.68 11.67
N LYS A 66 -34.05 -6.78 12.10
CA LYS A 66 -35.08 -6.74 13.15
C LYS A 66 -34.54 -6.25 14.49
N LEU A 67 -33.32 -6.65 14.85
CA LEU A 67 -32.68 -6.23 16.09
C LEU A 67 -32.43 -4.72 16.09
N VAL A 68 -31.82 -4.20 15.02
CA VAL A 68 -31.53 -2.78 14.84
C VAL A 68 -32.81 -1.94 14.81
N ASP A 69 -33.94 -2.48 14.31
CA ASP A 69 -35.24 -1.82 14.35
C ASP A 69 -35.86 -1.73 15.75
N LYS A 70 -35.56 -2.67 16.65
CA LYS A 70 -36.03 -2.66 18.05
C LYS A 70 -35.11 -1.91 19.01
N MET A 71 -33.92 -1.54 18.58
CA MET A 71 -32.95 -0.86 19.45
C MET A 71 -33.34 0.60 19.73
N PRO A 72 -33.11 1.12 20.95
CA PRO A 72 -33.49 2.48 21.31
C PRO A 72 -32.73 3.54 20.49
N PRO A 73 -33.40 4.60 20.01
CA PRO A 73 -32.74 5.71 19.33
C PRO A 73 -31.76 6.42 20.28
N GLY A 74 -30.54 6.70 19.82
CA GLY A 74 -29.49 7.34 20.62
C GLY A 74 -28.78 6.41 21.62
N SER A 75 -29.10 5.10 21.62
CA SER A 75 -28.35 4.13 22.41
C SER A 75 -27.11 3.62 21.67
N VAL A 76 -25.96 4.19 22.05
CA VAL A 76 -24.59 3.65 21.94
C VAL A 76 -23.88 3.82 20.59
N ASP A 77 -23.23 4.97 20.40
CA ASP A 77 -22.38 5.22 19.23
C ASP A 77 -21.12 4.32 19.21
N GLU A 78 -20.52 4.02 20.37
CA GLU A 78 -19.24 3.30 20.44
C GLU A 78 -19.36 1.79 20.18
N ALA A 79 -20.30 1.11 20.84
CA ALA A 79 -20.51 -0.32 20.63
C ALA A 79 -20.94 -0.63 19.20
N TYR A 80 -21.78 0.22 18.59
CA TYR A 80 -22.26 0.03 17.21
C TYR A 80 -21.19 0.37 16.19
N GLY A 81 -20.38 1.40 16.46
CA GLY A 81 -19.18 1.67 15.68
C GLY A 81 -18.22 0.48 15.66
N ASN A 82 -18.00 -0.16 16.81
CA ASN A 82 -17.21 -1.39 16.89
C ASN A 82 -17.86 -2.54 16.10
N VAL A 83 -19.18 -2.75 16.23
CA VAL A 83 -19.88 -3.74 15.41
C VAL A 83 -19.73 -3.46 13.91
N LEU A 84 -19.86 -2.20 13.49
CA LEU A 84 -19.70 -1.78 12.10
C LEU A 84 -18.30 -2.10 11.58
N ASN A 85 -17.26 -1.80 12.36
CA ASN A 85 -15.87 -2.13 12.05
C ASN A 85 -15.67 -3.63 11.81
N TRP A 86 -16.25 -4.48 12.66
CA TRP A 86 -16.14 -5.93 12.52
C TRP A 86 -17.01 -6.50 11.40
N ALA A 87 -18.22 -5.95 11.18
CA ALA A 87 -19.07 -6.29 10.05
C ALA A 87 -18.38 -5.96 8.71
N ALA A 88 -17.68 -4.83 8.66
CA ALA A 88 -16.88 -4.42 7.51
C ALA A 88 -15.66 -5.35 7.31
N TYR A 89 -14.98 -5.72 8.39
CA TYR A 89 -13.88 -6.69 8.36
C TYR A 89 -14.31 -8.04 7.78
N VAL A 90 -15.47 -8.58 8.15
CA VAL A 90 -15.96 -9.86 7.61
C VAL A 90 -16.67 -9.74 6.25
N GLY A 91 -16.87 -8.51 5.74
CA GLY A 91 -17.52 -8.26 4.45
C GLY A 91 -19.03 -8.46 4.46
N ASN A 92 -19.68 -8.26 5.62
CA ASN A 92 -21.13 -8.32 5.71
C ASN A 92 -21.77 -6.99 5.31
N THR A 93 -21.73 -6.68 4.00
CA THR A 93 -22.19 -5.39 3.44
C THR A 93 -23.63 -5.05 3.81
N GLU A 94 -24.52 -6.04 3.93
CA GLU A 94 -25.92 -5.79 4.30
C GLU A 94 -26.05 -5.37 5.77
N SER A 95 -25.30 -6.00 6.69
CA SER A 95 -25.27 -5.53 8.08
C SER A 95 -24.68 -4.13 8.19
N VAL A 96 -23.63 -3.82 7.41
CA VAL A 96 -23.05 -2.47 7.31
C VAL A 96 -24.12 -1.46 6.86
N LYS A 97 -24.89 -1.75 5.80
CA LYS A 97 -25.99 -0.90 5.31
C LYS A 97 -27.06 -0.68 6.39
N VAL A 98 -27.49 -1.74 7.06
CA VAL A 98 -28.52 -1.66 8.11
C VAL A 98 -28.06 -0.78 9.26
N ILE A 99 -26.84 -0.96 9.75
CA ILE A 99 -26.29 -0.16 10.86
C ILE A 99 -26.18 1.33 10.45
N LEU A 100 -25.63 1.61 9.26
CA LEU A 100 -25.49 2.98 8.76
C LEU A 100 -26.84 3.65 8.45
N SER A 101 -27.89 2.88 8.16
CA SER A 101 -29.23 3.45 7.96
C SER A 101 -29.84 4.05 9.23
N LYS A 102 -29.42 3.59 10.41
CA LYS A 102 -29.84 4.17 11.70
C LYS A 102 -28.93 5.31 12.13
N ASN A 103 -27.61 5.16 11.95
CA ASN A 103 -26.65 6.20 12.26
C ASN A 103 -25.58 6.30 11.16
N PRO A 104 -25.78 7.20 10.18
CA PRO A 104 -24.81 7.41 9.09
C PRO A 104 -23.45 7.92 9.57
N SER A 105 -23.39 8.60 10.71
CA SER A 105 -22.13 9.18 11.23
C SER A 105 -21.11 8.12 11.64
N LEU A 106 -21.55 6.88 11.91
CA LEU A 106 -20.68 5.76 12.25
C LEU A 106 -19.73 5.35 11.11
N VAL A 107 -19.96 5.83 9.88
CA VAL A 107 -19.01 5.62 8.77
C VAL A 107 -17.61 6.17 9.09
N TYR A 108 -17.54 7.18 9.97
CA TYR A 108 -16.31 7.81 10.47
C TYR A 108 -15.86 7.27 11.83
N PHE A 109 -16.55 6.27 12.37
CA PHE A 109 -16.22 5.72 13.68
C PHE A 109 -14.79 5.14 13.68
N ARG A 110 -14.09 5.38 14.78
CA ARG A 110 -12.73 4.89 15.00
C ARG A 110 -12.71 4.06 16.25
N ASP A 111 -12.16 2.85 16.14
CA ASP A 111 -11.92 2.03 17.32
C ASP A 111 -10.82 2.67 18.20
N ASP A 112 -10.87 2.43 19.52
CA ASP A 112 -9.90 2.96 20.48
C ASP A 112 -8.53 2.24 20.45
N ASN A 113 -8.27 1.46 19.40
CA ASN A 113 -6.97 0.81 19.23
C ASN A 113 -5.90 1.84 18.83
N ASN A 114 -4.63 1.49 19.05
CA ASN A 114 -3.48 2.32 18.65
C ASN A 114 -3.48 2.74 17.16
N ILE A 115 -4.20 2.02 16.30
CA ILE A 115 -4.26 2.25 14.85
C ILE A 115 -5.56 3.01 14.46
N LYS A 116 -6.48 3.23 15.40
CA LYS A 116 -7.76 3.95 15.21
C LYS A 116 -8.50 3.56 13.92
N ARG A 117 -8.82 2.27 13.80
CA ARG A 117 -9.36 1.71 12.56
C ARG A 117 -10.81 2.15 12.34
N THR A 118 -11.10 2.40 11.08
CA THR A 118 -12.41 2.77 10.53
C THR A 118 -13.06 1.60 9.78
N PRO A 119 -14.35 1.69 9.41
CA PRO A 119 -15.01 0.62 8.67
C PRO A 119 -14.34 0.33 7.32
N PHE A 120 -13.90 1.37 6.60
CA PHE A 120 -13.25 1.20 5.30
C PHE A 120 -11.84 0.60 5.43
N THR A 121 -11.04 0.99 6.44
CA THR A 121 -9.73 0.38 6.66
C THR A 121 -9.86 -1.10 7.07
N ARG A 122 -10.87 -1.45 7.87
CA ARG A 122 -11.18 -2.86 8.20
C ARG A 122 -11.58 -3.70 6.99
N ALA A 123 -12.44 -3.14 6.12
CA ALA A 123 -12.82 -3.81 4.89
C ALA A 123 -11.61 -3.99 3.96
N ALA A 124 -10.73 -2.98 3.87
CA ALA A 124 -9.49 -3.07 3.10
C ALA A 124 -8.56 -4.16 3.66
N THR A 125 -8.26 -4.17 4.96
CA THR A 125 -7.36 -5.16 5.60
C THR A 125 -7.74 -6.61 5.31
N ASN A 126 -9.03 -6.92 5.20
CA ASN A 126 -9.49 -8.29 4.98
C ASN A 126 -9.92 -8.58 3.54
N GLY A 127 -9.60 -7.70 2.58
CA GLY A 127 -9.94 -7.94 1.19
C GLY A 127 -11.46 -7.89 0.89
N MET A 128 -12.24 -7.11 1.65
CA MET A 128 -13.70 -7.06 1.48
C MET A 128 -14.09 -5.98 0.46
N ARG A 129 -13.77 -6.24 -0.82
CA ARG A 129 -13.87 -5.26 -1.92
C ARG A 129 -15.25 -4.61 -2.07
N ASP A 130 -16.32 -5.40 -2.10
CA ASP A 130 -17.68 -4.85 -2.30
C ASP A 130 -18.11 -3.96 -1.13
N THR A 131 -17.75 -4.35 0.09
CA THR A 131 -18.00 -3.57 1.30
C THR A 131 -17.19 -2.29 1.32
N LEU A 132 -15.90 -2.37 0.95
CA LEU A 132 -15.02 -1.22 0.82
C LEU A 132 -15.54 -0.21 -0.21
N LEU A 133 -15.90 -0.67 -1.40
CA LEU A 133 -16.45 0.19 -2.46
C LEU A 133 -17.74 0.87 -2.02
N TYR A 134 -18.64 0.13 -1.35
CA TYR A 134 -19.86 0.71 -0.79
C TYR A 134 -19.54 1.81 0.23
N LEU A 135 -18.63 1.57 1.16
CA LEU A 135 -18.24 2.55 2.18
C LEU A 135 -17.58 3.80 1.56
N LEU A 136 -16.72 3.63 0.56
CA LEU A 136 -16.08 4.73 -0.16
C LEU A 136 -17.09 5.56 -0.97
N GLU A 137 -18.07 4.91 -1.58
CA GLU A 137 -19.15 5.58 -2.33
C GLU A 137 -20.02 6.46 -1.41
N LEU A 138 -20.19 6.10 -0.14
CA LEU A 138 -20.93 6.91 0.82
C LEU A 138 -20.21 8.22 1.19
N VAL A 139 -18.87 8.20 1.17
CA VAL A 139 -18.05 9.31 1.68
C VAL A 139 -17.42 10.15 0.56
N LYS A 140 -17.50 9.71 -0.70
CA LYS A 140 -16.86 10.39 -1.84
C LYS A 140 -17.29 11.85 -2.05
N ASN A 141 -18.51 12.18 -1.64
CA ASN A 141 -19.11 13.50 -1.79
C ASN A 141 -19.09 14.29 -0.46
N ASP A 142 -18.48 13.75 0.60
CA ASP A 142 -18.35 14.49 1.84
C ASP A 142 -17.28 15.57 1.65
N GLU A 143 -17.69 16.84 1.76
CA GLU A 143 -16.81 17.99 1.62
C GLU A 143 -15.75 18.02 2.74
N ASP A 144 -16.03 17.38 3.88
CA ASP A 144 -15.15 17.38 5.04
C ASP A 144 -14.28 16.12 5.10
N SER A 145 -13.33 16.07 4.17
CA SER A 145 -12.31 15.02 4.07
C SER A 145 -11.39 14.92 5.29
N SER A 146 -11.38 15.94 6.17
CA SER A 146 -10.71 15.88 7.47
C SER A 146 -11.38 14.89 8.44
N LYS A 147 -12.68 14.59 8.27
CA LYS A 147 -13.38 13.54 9.06
C LYS A 147 -12.98 12.13 8.63
N LEU A 148 -12.64 11.95 7.35
CA LEU A 148 -12.21 10.66 6.82
C LEU A 148 -10.83 10.27 7.34
N PHE A 149 -9.91 11.23 7.34
CA PHE A 149 -8.51 11.01 7.68
C PHE A 149 -7.95 12.14 8.57
N PRO A 150 -8.46 12.31 9.80
CA PRO A 150 -8.10 13.44 10.68
C PRO A 150 -6.63 13.45 11.13
N ASP A 151 -5.98 12.28 11.13
CA ASP A 151 -4.56 12.13 11.46
C ASP A 151 -3.67 11.88 10.25
N GLY A 152 -4.27 11.72 9.07
CA GLY A 152 -3.54 11.45 7.85
C GLY A 152 -2.92 10.05 7.70
N ASP A 153 -2.40 9.50 8.79
CA ASP A 153 -1.86 8.13 8.88
C ASP A 153 -2.89 7.10 8.42
N SER A 154 -4.18 7.36 8.64
CA SER A 154 -5.26 6.48 8.20
C SER A 154 -5.47 6.46 6.67
N ALA A 155 -5.11 7.53 5.97
CA ALA A 155 -5.18 7.57 4.51
C ALA A 155 -4.06 6.72 3.89
N ALA A 156 -2.83 6.89 4.42
CA ALA A 156 -1.68 6.08 4.05
C ALA A 156 -1.91 4.59 4.35
N PHE A 157 -2.50 4.29 5.51
CA PHE A 157 -2.88 2.93 5.88
C PHE A 157 -3.93 2.32 4.95
N LEU A 158 -4.98 3.07 4.58
CA LEU A 158 -5.98 2.58 3.63
C LEU A 158 -5.36 2.28 2.27
N MET A 159 -4.43 3.12 1.81
CA MET A 159 -3.69 2.88 0.58
C MET A 159 -2.83 1.61 0.67
N ASP A 160 -2.10 1.41 1.76
CA ASP A 160 -1.34 0.17 2.00
C ASP A 160 -2.25 -1.05 1.89
N GLU A 161 -3.35 -1.07 2.63
CA GLU A 161 -4.23 -2.24 2.68
C GLU A 161 -4.91 -2.54 1.33
N THR A 162 -5.28 -1.50 0.58
CA THR A 162 -5.88 -1.67 -0.76
C THR A 162 -4.89 -2.17 -1.80
N ILE A 163 -3.66 -1.67 -1.76
CA ILE A 163 -2.55 -2.12 -2.62
C ILE A 163 -2.17 -3.56 -2.25
N SER A 164 -1.99 -3.84 -0.96
CA SER A 164 -1.66 -5.17 -0.43
C SER A 164 -2.75 -6.21 -0.74
N SER A 165 -4.02 -5.79 -0.82
CA SER A 165 -5.16 -6.67 -1.11
C SER A 165 -5.44 -6.92 -2.60
N GLY A 166 -4.69 -6.34 -3.54
CA GLY A 166 -4.97 -6.55 -4.97
C GLY A 166 -5.89 -5.52 -5.63
N TYR A 167 -6.29 -4.45 -4.93
CA TYR A 167 -7.39 -3.57 -5.34
C TYR A 167 -6.91 -2.21 -5.85
N TYR A 168 -6.02 -2.21 -6.84
CA TYR A 168 -5.44 -0.99 -7.42
C TYR A 168 -6.47 -0.04 -8.03
N ASP A 169 -7.59 -0.60 -8.50
CA ASP A 169 -8.68 0.20 -9.07
C ASP A 169 -9.41 1.04 -8.01
N VAL A 170 -9.33 0.66 -6.73
CA VAL A 170 -9.99 1.38 -5.63
C VAL A 170 -9.28 2.71 -5.34
N PRO A 171 -7.95 2.75 -5.06
CA PRO A 171 -7.22 4.01 -4.98
C PRO A 171 -7.34 4.86 -6.24
N VAL A 172 -7.38 4.26 -7.44
CA VAL A 172 -7.52 4.95 -8.74
C VAL A 172 -8.94 5.51 -8.99
N LYS A 173 -9.99 4.94 -8.38
CA LYS A 173 -11.36 5.48 -8.48
C LYS A 173 -11.70 6.47 -7.38
N SER A 174 -11.01 6.39 -6.24
CA SER A 174 -11.18 7.27 -5.07
C SER A 174 -10.07 8.33 -4.96
N VAL A 175 -9.39 8.59 -6.09
CA VAL A 175 -8.15 9.38 -6.24
C VAL A 175 -8.20 10.72 -5.57
N ASP A 176 -9.22 11.53 -5.83
CA ASP A 176 -9.15 12.95 -5.48
C ASP A 176 -9.15 13.19 -3.96
N CYS A 177 -9.91 12.39 -3.21
CA CYS A 177 -10.01 12.50 -1.76
C CYS A 177 -8.82 11.84 -1.04
N ILE A 178 -8.50 10.59 -1.40
CA ILE A 178 -7.47 9.80 -0.69
C ILE A 178 -6.07 10.31 -1.03
N ILE A 179 -5.80 10.66 -2.31
CA ILE A 179 -4.47 11.14 -2.72
C ILE A 179 -4.19 12.53 -2.17
N SER A 180 -5.15 13.47 -2.21
CA SER A 180 -4.96 14.82 -1.66
C SER A 180 -4.60 14.79 -0.17
N HIS A 181 -5.31 13.97 0.62
CA HIS A 181 -5.03 13.81 2.06
C HIS A 181 -3.73 13.06 2.32
N THR A 182 -3.46 11.96 1.59
CA THR A 182 -2.19 11.23 1.75
C THR A 182 -1.00 12.11 1.40
N LEU A 183 -1.10 12.92 0.34
CA LEU A 183 -0.04 13.85 -0.04
C LEU A 183 0.16 14.97 0.99
N THR A 184 -0.91 15.50 1.56
CA THR A 184 -0.82 16.51 2.64
C THR A 184 -0.02 15.98 3.82
N VAL A 185 -0.22 14.73 4.19
CA VAL A 185 0.44 14.06 5.32
C VAL A 185 1.90 13.72 5.02
N LEU A 186 2.14 13.25 3.80
CA LEU A 186 3.48 13.02 3.27
C LEU A 186 4.29 14.33 3.22
N VAL A 187 3.63 15.46 2.97
CA VAL A 187 4.21 16.80 2.92
C VAL A 187 4.43 17.40 4.30
N GLU A 188 3.55 17.15 5.26
CA GLU A 188 3.66 17.59 6.66
C GLU A 188 4.73 16.80 7.42
N ASN A 189 5.05 15.58 6.97
CA ASN A 189 6.11 14.75 7.54
C ASN A 189 7.15 14.30 6.49
N PRO A 190 7.90 15.24 5.86
CA PRO A 190 8.92 14.89 4.88
C PRO A 190 10.03 14.09 5.57
N VAL A 191 10.53 13.05 4.91
CA VAL A 191 11.61 12.20 5.43
C VAL A 191 12.90 12.58 4.73
N ASP A 192 13.89 13.04 5.50
CA ASP A 192 15.22 13.39 5.00
C ASP A 192 16.16 12.16 4.89
N ASP A 193 15.76 11.00 5.40
CA ASP A 193 16.60 9.80 5.58
C ASP A 193 15.96 8.50 5.02
N PRO A 194 16.53 7.91 3.96
CA PRO A 194 16.10 6.64 3.35
C PRO A 194 16.11 5.39 4.25
N ASP A 195 16.76 5.37 5.41
CA ASP A 195 16.73 4.22 6.35
C ASP A 195 15.70 4.43 7.49
N GLN A 196 15.38 5.68 7.85
CA GLN A 196 14.23 5.97 8.71
C GLN A 196 12.89 5.68 8.01
N VAL A 197 12.89 5.58 6.67
CA VAL A 197 11.80 5.05 5.85
C VAL A 197 11.38 3.63 6.25
N MET A 198 12.31 2.80 6.71
CA MET A 198 12.00 1.43 7.18
C MET A 198 11.33 1.40 8.55
N GLY A 199 11.41 2.50 9.31
CA GLY A 199 10.82 2.65 10.64
C GLY A 199 9.43 3.30 10.64
N ARG A 200 9.02 3.97 9.55
CA ARG A 200 7.62 4.38 9.36
C ARG A 200 6.81 3.24 8.77
N LYS A 201 5.65 2.98 9.37
CA LYS A 201 4.84 1.81 9.06
C LYS A 201 4.23 1.84 7.64
N TYR A 202 4.03 3.01 7.03
CA TYR A 202 3.34 3.16 5.74
C TYR A 202 4.03 4.23 4.85
N ASN A 203 4.85 3.80 3.88
CA ASN A 203 5.48 4.69 2.89
C ASN A 203 5.10 4.22 1.47
N TRP A 204 4.38 5.04 0.70
CA TRP A 204 3.94 4.74 -0.66
C TRP A 204 5.06 4.25 -1.61
N ALA A 205 6.29 4.76 -1.43
CA ALA A 205 7.46 4.29 -2.16
C ALA A 205 7.87 2.86 -1.81
N ARG A 206 7.81 2.49 -0.53
CA ARG A 206 8.01 1.09 -0.07
C ARG A 206 6.87 0.19 -0.54
N LEU A 207 5.63 0.70 -0.52
CA LEU A 207 4.41 -0.02 -0.90
C LEU A 207 4.38 -0.40 -2.38
N LEU A 208 4.82 0.47 -3.28
CA LEU A 208 4.97 0.12 -4.70
C LEU A 208 5.98 -1.02 -4.89
N VAL A 209 7.00 -1.09 -4.05
CA VAL A 209 8.24 -1.85 -4.27
C VAL A 209 8.19 -3.24 -3.68
N GLU A 210 7.70 -3.36 -2.45
CA GLU A 210 7.37 -4.65 -1.86
C GLU A 210 6.32 -5.38 -2.71
N TYR A 211 5.43 -4.62 -3.35
CA TYR A 211 4.39 -5.14 -4.22
C TYR A 211 4.89 -5.67 -5.57
N PHE A 212 5.83 -4.98 -6.24
CA PHE A 212 6.47 -5.51 -7.45
C PHE A 212 7.35 -6.74 -7.22
N CYS A 213 7.83 -6.95 -5.99
CA CYS A 213 8.64 -8.11 -5.61
C CYS A 213 7.83 -9.41 -5.44
N ILE A 214 6.50 -9.35 -5.29
CA ILE A 214 5.66 -10.54 -5.05
C ILE A 214 5.31 -11.25 -6.37
N SER A 215 6.27 -12.09 -6.76
CA SER A 215 6.15 -13.45 -7.34
C SER A 215 5.92 -13.72 -8.84
N VAL A 216 6.72 -14.72 -9.25
CA VAL A 216 6.90 -15.43 -10.55
C VAL A 216 5.78 -16.49 -10.80
N PRO A 217 5.79 -17.32 -11.88
CA PRO A 217 4.93 -17.21 -13.06
C PRO A 217 3.84 -18.30 -13.18
N CYS A 218 2.70 -17.95 -13.77
CA CYS A 218 1.78 -18.90 -14.44
C CYS A 218 1.03 -18.18 -15.58
N ILE A 219 0.86 -18.83 -16.73
CA ILE A 219 0.45 -18.21 -18.02
C ILE A 219 -0.94 -17.54 -18.01
N LYS A 220 -1.88 -17.99 -17.16
CA LYS A 220 -3.18 -17.30 -16.95
C LYS A 220 -3.05 -15.99 -16.17
N HIS A 221 -1.92 -15.76 -15.53
CA HIS A 221 -1.61 -14.57 -14.75
C HIS A 221 -1.13 -13.41 -15.63
N ILE A 222 -0.69 -13.63 -16.87
CA ILE A 222 -0.12 -12.56 -17.71
C ILE A 222 -1.12 -11.43 -18.00
N GLN A 223 -2.39 -11.75 -18.30
CA GLN A 223 -3.41 -10.72 -18.51
C GLN A 223 -3.71 -9.95 -17.23
N LYS A 224 -3.86 -10.65 -16.10
CA LYS A 224 -4.06 -10.04 -14.78
C LYS A 224 -2.84 -9.22 -14.35
N GLN A 225 -1.63 -9.67 -14.64
CA GLN A 225 -0.36 -8.96 -14.39
C GLN A 225 -0.24 -7.71 -15.26
N LYS A 226 -0.63 -7.80 -16.53
CA LYS A 226 -0.66 -6.65 -17.42
C LYS A 226 -1.69 -5.62 -16.95
N GLU A 227 -2.86 -6.07 -16.51
CA GLU A 227 -3.88 -5.20 -15.92
C GLU A 227 -3.40 -4.56 -14.61
N MET A 228 -2.78 -5.34 -13.71
CA MET A 228 -2.18 -4.82 -12.48
C MET A 228 -1.09 -3.79 -12.79
N HIS A 229 -0.17 -4.07 -13.72
CA HIS A 229 0.87 -3.13 -14.11
C HIS A 229 0.29 -1.83 -14.69
N LEU A 230 -0.76 -1.90 -15.51
CA LEU A 230 -1.45 -0.72 -16.04
C LEU A 230 -2.12 0.10 -14.92
N GLN A 231 -2.78 -0.56 -13.98
CA GLN A 231 -3.42 0.11 -12.84
C GLN A 231 -2.39 0.74 -11.89
N THR A 232 -1.26 0.06 -11.64
CA THR A 232 -0.16 0.61 -10.85
C THR A 232 0.49 1.81 -11.53
N LEU A 233 0.69 1.77 -12.85
CA LEU A 233 1.23 2.90 -13.61
C LEU A 233 0.26 4.10 -13.56
N GLU A 234 -1.04 3.87 -13.68
CA GLU A 234 -2.05 4.93 -13.53
C GLU A 234 -2.04 5.53 -12.11
N LEU A 235 -1.88 4.69 -11.09
CA LEU A 235 -1.73 5.15 -9.71
C LEU A 235 -0.47 6.02 -9.54
N VAL A 236 0.68 5.60 -10.10
CA VAL A 236 1.93 6.39 -10.08
C VAL A 236 1.73 7.74 -10.78
N LYS A 237 1.02 7.78 -11.91
CA LYS A 237 0.65 9.03 -12.61
C LYS A 237 -0.17 9.96 -11.73
N CYS A 238 -1.18 9.43 -11.04
CA CYS A 238 -1.99 10.21 -10.11
C CYS A 238 -1.15 10.78 -8.95
N PHE A 239 -0.23 9.98 -8.38
CA PHE A 239 0.69 10.47 -7.36
C PHE A 239 1.63 11.56 -7.91
N CYS A 240 2.20 11.36 -9.10
CA CYS A 240 3.09 12.36 -9.70
C CYS A 240 2.36 13.69 -9.95
N LYS A 241 1.13 13.65 -10.47
CA LYS A 241 0.29 14.85 -10.65
C LYS A 241 0.01 15.56 -9.31
N GLY A 242 -0.33 14.81 -8.28
CA GLY A 242 -0.58 15.36 -6.96
C GLY A 242 0.67 15.95 -6.31
N ILE A 243 1.83 15.27 -6.41
CA ILE A 243 3.11 15.77 -5.91
C ILE A 243 3.53 17.03 -6.68
N ALA A 244 3.35 17.07 -8.00
CA ALA A 244 3.67 18.23 -8.82
C ALA A 244 2.81 19.47 -8.50
N SER A 245 1.64 19.25 -7.87
CA SER A 245 0.76 20.32 -7.40
C SER A 245 1.23 20.93 -6.08
N LEU A 246 2.26 20.37 -5.44
CA LEU A 246 2.83 20.89 -4.19
C LEU A 246 3.74 22.09 -4.46
N PRO A 247 3.73 23.12 -3.61
CA PRO A 247 4.52 24.33 -3.82
C PRO A 247 6.02 24.15 -3.55
N ASP A 248 6.43 23.08 -2.86
CA ASP A 248 7.82 22.86 -2.41
C ASP A 248 8.56 21.80 -3.24
N SER A 249 9.36 22.27 -4.18
CA SER A 249 10.19 21.42 -5.05
C SER A 249 11.22 20.56 -4.33
N ALA A 250 11.63 20.92 -3.11
CA ALA A 250 12.56 20.10 -2.32
C ALA A 250 11.90 18.81 -1.85
N LYS A 251 10.58 18.85 -1.58
CA LYS A 251 9.80 17.67 -1.19
C LYS A 251 9.58 16.68 -2.31
N HIS A 252 9.71 17.09 -3.58
CA HIS A 252 9.61 16.15 -4.70
C HIS A 252 10.65 15.03 -4.57
N ARG A 253 11.90 15.38 -4.23
CA ARG A 253 12.99 14.40 -4.07
C ARG A 253 12.75 13.48 -2.88
N SER A 254 12.35 14.01 -1.72
CA SER A 254 12.14 13.18 -0.52
C SER A 254 10.98 12.20 -0.71
N LEU A 255 9.92 12.61 -1.39
CA LEU A 255 8.76 11.77 -1.64
C LEU A 255 9.04 10.70 -2.69
N THR A 256 9.64 11.08 -3.82
CA THR A 256 9.76 10.19 -5.00
C THR A 256 11.09 9.42 -5.05
N GLY A 257 12.10 9.83 -4.27
CA GLY A 257 13.44 9.24 -4.27
C GLY A 257 13.46 7.75 -3.91
N GLY A 258 12.68 7.34 -2.91
CA GLY A 258 12.54 5.93 -2.56
C GLY A 258 11.86 5.11 -3.65
N ALA A 259 10.87 5.71 -4.34
CA ALA A 259 10.07 5.04 -5.35
C ALA A 259 10.90 4.78 -6.62
N ILE A 260 11.64 5.77 -7.10
CA ILE A 260 12.52 5.61 -8.28
C ILE A 260 13.65 4.62 -8.02
N MET A 261 14.28 4.68 -6.83
CA MET A 261 15.41 3.81 -6.46
C MET A 261 14.99 2.35 -6.55
N SER A 262 13.79 2.10 -6.07
CA SER A 262 13.28 0.76 -5.96
C SER A 262 12.66 0.25 -7.26
N ALA A 263 12.05 1.12 -8.08
CA ALA A 263 11.67 0.78 -9.44
C ALA A 263 12.90 0.35 -10.26
N ALA A 264 14.04 1.03 -10.08
CA ALA A 264 15.30 0.67 -10.71
C ALA A 264 15.85 -0.67 -10.20
N ARG A 265 15.87 -0.90 -8.88
CA ARG A 265 16.25 -2.21 -8.27
C ARG A 265 15.37 -3.38 -8.72
N ASN A 266 14.12 -3.11 -9.11
CA ASN A 266 13.19 -4.13 -9.58
C ASN A 266 13.11 -4.25 -11.11
N GLY A 267 13.75 -3.35 -11.86
CA GLY A 267 13.79 -3.42 -13.32
C GLY A 267 12.51 -2.98 -14.02
N ILE A 268 11.83 -1.96 -13.48
CA ILE A 268 10.55 -1.45 -13.99
C ILE A 268 10.79 -0.08 -14.66
N PRO A 269 11.20 -0.05 -15.94
CA PRO A 269 11.56 1.19 -16.61
C PRO A 269 10.40 2.16 -16.78
N GLU A 270 9.15 1.67 -16.86
CA GLU A 270 7.96 2.50 -17.05
C GLU A 270 7.74 3.47 -15.89
N ILE A 271 7.95 3.00 -14.64
CA ILE A 271 7.83 3.83 -13.44
C ILE A 271 9.01 4.80 -13.34
N VAL A 272 10.22 4.34 -13.65
CA VAL A 272 11.39 5.22 -13.67
C VAL A 272 11.18 6.36 -14.67
N HIS A 273 10.69 6.04 -15.88
CA HIS A 273 10.37 7.04 -16.90
C HIS A 273 9.31 8.02 -16.42
N GLU A 274 8.18 7.55 -15.90
CA GLU A 274 7.07 8.40 -15.42
C GLU A 274 7.51 9.37 -14.32
N ILE A 275 8.29 8.89 -13.34
CA ILE A 275 8.80 9.74 -12.25
C ILE A 275 9.79 10.77 -12.79
N VAL A 276 10.68 10.39 -13.71
CA VAL A 276 11.71 11.29 -14.28
C VAL A 276 11.08 12.33 -15.20
N GLU A 277 10.04 11.97 -15.95
CA GLU A 277 9.27 12.89 -16.79
C GLU A 277 8.58 13.96 -15.92
N SER A 278 8.03 13.56 -14.77
CA SER A 278 7.42 14.48 -13.81
C SER A 278 8.44 15.29 -13.01
N PHE A 279 9.56 14.68 -12.61
CA PHE A 279 10.58 15.27 -11.72
C PHE A 279 12.01 14.91 -12.15
N PRO A 280 12.59 15.60 -13.16
CA PRO A 280 13.88 15.23 -13.73
C PRO A 280 15.05 15.22 -12.73
N SER A 281 15.00 16.05 -11.68
CA SER A 281 16.06 16.17 -10.68
C SER A 281 16.20 14.93 -9.78
N VAL A 282 15.14 14.12 -9.69
CA VAL A 282 15.05 12.93 -8.83
C VAL A 282 15.90 11.78 -9.35
N LEU A 283 16.22 11.77 -10.65
CA LEU A 283 17.15 10.81 -11.27
C LEU A 283 18.49 10.71 -10.54
N TRP A 284 18.95 11.82 -9.98
CA TRP A 284 20.22 11.94 -9.27
C TRP A 284 20.12 11.65 -7.77
N THR A 285 19.10 10.90 -7.35
CA THR A 285 18.96 10.48 -5.96
C THR A 285 19.98 9.39 -5.65
N ILE A 286 20.64 9.53 -4.50
CA ILE A 286 21.60 8.56 -3.98
C ILE A 286 20.96 7.74 -2.86
N ASP A 287 21.37 6.48 -2.74
CA ASP A 287 21.12 5.69 -1.54
C ASP A 287 22.13 6.01 -0.42
N LEU A 288 21.97 5.36 0.73
CA LEU A 288 22.79 5.57 1.93
C LEU A 288 24.23 5.10 1.82
N THR A 289 24.56 4.47 0.70
CA THR A 289 25.93 4.04 0.40
C THR A 289 26.52 4.82 -0.77
N GLY A 290 25.88 5.93 -1.14
CA GLY A 290 26.32 6.84 -2.19
C GLY A 290 26.03 6.36 -3.61
N ARG A 291 25.19 5.33 -3.83
CA ARG A 291 24.88 4.84 -5.19
C ARG A 291 23.68 5.55 -5.77
N TYR A 292 23.78 6.01 -7.03
CA TYR A 292 22.63 6.53 -7.76
C TYR A 292 21.71 5.40 -8.25
N VAL A 293 20.61 5.81 -8.90
CA VAL A 293 19.52 4.95 -9.38
C VAL A 293 20.02 3.85 -10.32
N PHE A 294 20.95 4.16 -11.24
CA PHE A 294 21.41 3.20 -12.25
C PHE A 294 22.45 2.22 -11.73
N GLU A 295 23.31 2.63 -10.79
CA GLU A 295 24.23 1.76 -10.07
C GLU A 295 23.47 0.69 -9.28
N ASN A 296 22.32 1.07 -8.70
CA ASN A 296 21.41 0.15 -8.04
C ASN A 296 20.76 -0.83 -9.05
N ALA A 297 20.38 -0.37 -10.24
CA ALA A 297 19.88 -1.26 -11.31
C ALA A 297 20.94 -2.29 -11.76
N VAL A 298 22.21 -1.88 -11.88
CA VAL A 298 23.32 -2.78 -12.24
C VAL A 298 23.61 -3.79 -11.13
N LEU A 299 23.62 -3.34 -9.87
CA LEU A 299 23.81 -4.22 -8.72
C LEU A 299 22.75 -5.31 -8.67
N GLU A 300 21.48 -4.95 -8.95
CA GLU A 300 20.34 -5.87 -8.94
C GLU A 300 20.12 -6.65 -10.25
N ARG A 301 21.03 -6.55 -11.22
CA ARG A 301 20.92 -7.23 -12.53
C ARG A 301 19.62 -6.89 -13.27
N GLN A 302 19.28 -5.61 -13.33
CA GLN A 302 18.07 -5.11 -13.98
C GLN A 302 18.37 -4.35 -15.27
N GLU A 303 18.50 -5.09 -16.37
CA GLU A 303 18.90 -4.54 -17.68
C GLU A 303 17.87 -3.52 -18.20
N ASN A 304 16.57 -3.81 -18.06
CA ASN A 304 15.51 -2.96 -18.58
C ASN A 304 15.51 -1.55 -17.96
N ALA A 305 15.69 -1.45 -16.64
CA ALA A 305 15.80 -0.16 -15.98
C ALA A 305 17.10 0.56 -16.34
N PHE A 306 18.20 -0.18 -16.46
CA PHE A 306 19.50 0.37 -16.81
C PHE A 306 19.57 0.90 -18.25
N ASN A 307 18.88 0.26 -19.19
CA ASN A 307 18.83 0.68 -20.59
C ASN A 307 18.26 2.10 -20.79
N LEU A 308 17.58 2.65 -19.80
CA LEU A 308 17.16 4.06 -19.81
C LEU A 308 18.35 5.03 -19.86
N VAL A 309 19.55 4.63 -19.43
CA VAL A 309 20.78 5.44 -19.57
C VAL A 309 21.07 5.79 -21.04
N TYR A 310 20.68 4.93 -21.98
CA TYR A 310 20.87 5.18 -23.41
C TYR A 310 19.92 6.23 -23.97
N GLN A 311 18.80 6.51 -23.28
CA GLN A 311 17.87 7.57 -23.64
C GLN A 311 18.33 8.94 -23.14
N MET A 312 19.33 8.98 -22.25
CA MET A 312 19.91 10.20 -21.70
C MET A 312 20.86 10.89 -22.69
N GLY A 313 20.99 12.20 -22.54
CA GLY A 313 21.99 13.00 -23.26
C GLY A 313 23.43 12.59 -22.91
N LYS A 314 24.36 12.87 -23.83
CA LYS A 314 25.78 12.47 -23.72
C LYS A 314 26.41 12.79 -22.36
N TYR A 315 26.28 14.03 -21.90
CA TYR A 315 26.88 14.46 -20.63
C TYR A 315 26.31 13.74 -19.42
N SER A 316 25.00 13.52 -19.38
CA SER A 316 24.36 12.81 -18.27
C SER A 316 24.75 11.33 -18.25
N ARG A 317 24.95 10.73 -19.42
CA ARG A 317 25.50 9.37 -19.55
C ARG A 317 26.95 9.29 -19.05
N GLU A 318 27.79 10.23 -19.48
CA GLU A 318 29.18 10.32 -19.01
C GLU A 318 29.25 10.54 -17.50
N PHE A 319 28.34 11.33 -16.93
CA PHE A 319 28.25 11.52 -15.48
C PHE A 319 28.02 10.18 -14.76
N VAL A 320 27.00 9.40 -15.13
CA VAL A 320 26.70 8.09 -14.52
C VAL A 320 27.91 7.14 -14.55
N LEU A 321 28.70 7.18 -15.63
CA LEU A 321 29.87 6.33 -15.79
C LEU A 321 31.02 6.66 -14.83
N GLN A 322 31.11 7.93 -14.41
CA GLN A 322 32.26 8.46 -13.65
C GLN A 322 32.00 8.54 -12.14
N GLN A 323 30.84 8.09 -11.66
CA GLN A 323 30.50 8.16 -10.23
C GLN A 323 31.09 6.99 -9.44
N TYR A 324 31.30 7.25 -8.16
CA TYR A 324 31.83 6.30 -7.18
C TYR A 324 30.89 6.22 -5.98
N ASP A 325 30.65 5.01 -5.49
CA ASP A 325 29.97 4.79 -4.21
C ASP A 325 30.90 5.09 -3.02
N ASP A 326 30.37 5.05 -1.79
CA ASP A 326 31.15 5.35 -0.57
C ASP A 326 32.32 4.38 -0.35
N LYS A 327 32.31 3.23 -1.04
CA LYS A 327 33.36 2.21 -1.02
C LYS A 327 34.30 2.34 -2.23
N ALA A 328 34.26 3.47 -2.93
CA ALA A 328 35.02 3.75 -4.15
C ALA A 328 34.78 2.75 -5.29
N ASN A 329 33.61 2.10 -5.34
CA ASN A 329 33.21 1.28 -6.49
C ASN A 329 32.53 2.17 -7.52
N HIS A 330 33.06 2.19 -8.74
CA HIS A 330 32.29 2.67 -9.90
C HIS A 330 31.42 1.55 -10.50
N ILE A 331 30.58 1.89 -11.47
CA ILE A 331 29.53 0.99 -11.99
C ILE A 331 30.05 -0.36 -12.52
N LEU A 332 31.26 -0.44 -13.09
CA LEU A 332 31.83 -1.71 -13.57
C LEU A 332 32.30 -2.61 -12.41
N HIS A 333 32.72 -2.04 -11.28
CA HIS A 333 32.99 -2.82 -10.08
C HIS A 333 31.69 -3.46 -9.56
N LEU A 334 30.57 -2.73 -9.63
CA LEU A 334 29.25 -3.25 -9.23
C LEU A 334 28.77 -4.36 -10.17
N ALA A 335 28.97 -4.19 -11.49
CA ALA A 335 28.68 -5.23 -12.47
C ALA A 335 29.50 -6.50 -12.24
N GLY A 336 30.74 -6.37 -11.74
CA GLY A 336 31.62 -7.50 -11.41
C GLY A 336 31.36 -8.17 -10.06
N LYS A 337 30.52 -7.61 -9.18
CA LYS A 337 30.14 -8.25 -7.90
C LYS A 337 29.24 -9.45 -8.15
N LEU A 338 29.25 -10.45 -7.27
CA LEU A 338 28.31 -11.57 -7.35
C LEU A 338 26.86 -11.06 -7.33
N ALA A 339 26.01 -11.60 -8.22
CA ALA A 339 24.61 -11.22 -8.28
C ALA A 339 23.87 -11.51 -6.96
N PRO A 340 22.81 -10.73 -6.65
CA PRO A 340 22.00 -10.94 -5.46
C PRO A 340 21.42 -12.36 -5.39
N PRO A 341 21.33 -12.97 -4.18
CA PRO A 341 20.80 -14.33 -4.00
C PRO A 341 19.41 -14.55 -4.59
N THR A 342 18.56 -13.52 -4.60
CA THR A 342 17.21 -13.52 -5.18
C THR A 342 17.22 -13.74 -6.69
N LYS A 343 18.25 -13.24 -7.41
CA LYS A 343 18.43 -13.47 -8.85
C LYS A 343 19.08 -14.81 -9.12
N LEU A 344 20.03 -15.22 -8.29
CA LEU A 344 20.67 -16.53 -8.39
C LEU A 344 19.67 -17.68 -8.15
N SER A 345 18.73 -17.51 -7.21
CA SER A 345 17.73 -18.53 -6.89
C SER A 345 16.61 -18.65 -7.93
N GLN A 346 16.38 -17.62 -8.75
CA GLN A 346 15.43 -17.68 -9.89
C GLN A 346 15.90 -18.63 -11.00
N ILE A 347 17.21 -18.92 -11.05
CA ILE A 347 17.82 -19.76 -12.07
C ILE A 347 18.33 -21.05 -11.41
N SER A 348 17.72 -22.17 -11.77
CA SER A 348 18.13 -23.48 -11.26
C SER A 348 19.38 -23.99 -12.00
N GLY A 349 20.51 -24.08 -11.29
CA GLY A 349 21.73 -24.73 -11.76
C GLY A 349 22.86 -23.78 -12.13
N ALA A 350 24.08 -24.14 -11.73
CA ALA A 350 25.28 -23.30 -11.86
C ALA A 350 25.60 -22.88 -13.30
N ALA A 351 25.32 -23.73 -14.30
CA ALA A 351 25.57 -23.41 -15.71
C ALA A 351 24.69 -22.27 -16.23
N LEU A 352 23.41 -22.24 -15.84
CA LEU A 352 22.49 -21.18 -16.25
C LEU A 352 22.75 -19.87 -15.48
N GLN A 353 23.16 -19.97 -14.21
CA GLN A 353 23.64 -18.81 -13.45
C GLN A 353 24.87 -18.18 -14.12
N MET A 354 25.84 -19.01 -14.54
CA MET A 354 27.01 -18.54 -15.29
C MET A 354 26.64 -17.92 -16.64
N GLN A 355 25.65 -18.47 -17.34
CA GLN A 355 25.17 -17.92 -18.62
C GLN A 355 24.52 -16.53 -18.45
N LEU A 356 23.78 -16.30 -17.36
CA LEU A 356 23.25 -14.97 -17.06
C LEU A 356 24.37 -13.97 -16.74
N GLU A 357 25.36 -14.37 -15.94
CA GLU A 357 26.52 -13.51 -15.65
C GLU A 357 27.34 -13.21 -16.91
N LEU A 358 27.41 -14.14 -17.88
CA LEU A 358 28.02 -13.90 -19.18
C LEU A 358 27.25 -12.86 -20.02
N GLN A 359 25.91 -12.86 -20.00
CA GLN A 359 25.12 -11.82 -20.67
C GLN A 359 25.35 -10.44 -20.05
N TRP A 360 25.47 -10.37 -18.71
CA TRP A 360 25.87 -9.15 -18.03
C TRP A 360 27.32 -8.73 -18.32
N PHE A 361 28.20 -9.69 -18.55
CA PHE A 361 29.57 -9.43 -18.99
C PHE A 361 29.60 -8.87 -20.42
N GLU A 362 28.76 -9.35 -21.33
CA GLU A 362 28.62 -8.76 -22.67
C GLU A 362 28.11 -7.32 -22.61
N ILE A 363 27.19 -7.02 -21.70
CA ILE A 363 26.80 -5.64 -21.39
C ILE A 363 28.06 -4.88 -20.94
N ARG A 364 28.81 -5.35 -19.95
CA ARG A 364 30.08 -4.72 -19.55
C ARG A 364 31.04 -4.46 -20.73
N SER A 365 31.18 -5.40 -21.67
CA SER A 365 32.02 -5.21 -22.86
C SER A 365 31.48 -4.12 -23.81
N ARG A 366 30.15 -4.03 -23.99
CA ARG A 366 29.52 -2.92 -24.73
C ARG A 366 29.72 -1.58 -24.02
N TRP A 367 29.83 -1.59 -22.70
CA TRP A 367 30.11 -0.40 -21.88
C TRP A 367 31.56 0.06 -21.98
N GLU A 368 32.51 -0.87 -21.94
CA GLU A 368 33.95 -0.58 -22.12
C GLU A 368 34.25 0.01 -23.50
N GLN A 369 33.53 -0.40 -24.55
CA GLN A 369 33.61 0.22 -25.89
C GLN A 369 33.17 1.69 -25.88
N ILE A 370 32.07 2.01 -25.19
CA ILE A 370 31.55 3.38 -25.08
C ILE A 370 32.50 4.26 -24.23
N GLU A 371 33.07 3.70 -23.16
CA GLU A 371 34.08 4.38 -22.34
C GLU A 371 35.36 4.68 -23.13
N ALA A 372 35.81 3.75 -23.97
CA ALA A 372 36.94 3.96 -24.87
C ALA A 372 36.64 5.05 -25.92
N GLU A 373 35.44 5.09 -26.49
CA GLU A 373 35.01 6.13 -27.43
C GLU A 373 34.96 7.53 -26.78
N THR A 374 34.46 7.63 -25.55
CA THR A 374 34.38 8.90 -24.80
C THR A 374 35.73 9.39 -24.31
N SER A 375 36.60 8.48 -23.85
CA SER A 375 37.98 8.79 -23.43
C SER A 375 38.88 9.18 -24.60
N SER A 376 38.69 8.59 -25.79
CA SER A 376 39.43 8.97 -27.01
C SER A 376 39.18 10.43 -27.42
N HIS A 377 37.96 10.95 -27.18
CA HIS A 377 37.60 12.34 -27.48
C HIS A 377 38.13 13.32 -26.43
N HIS A 378 38.19 12.94 -25.15
CA HIS A 378 38.84 13.75 -24.11
C HIS A 378 40.35 13.91 -24.34
N GLY A 379 41.01 12.87 -24.87
CA GLY A 379 42.40 12.93 -25.33
C GLY A 379 42.64 13.85 -26.54
N SER A 380 41.61 14.07 -27.36
CA SER A 380 41.65 15.02 -28.49
C SER A 380 41.53 16.48 -28.02
N PHE A 381 40.68 16.77 -27.03
CA PHE A 381 40.53 18.12 -26.49
C PHE A 381 41.74 18.57 -25.64
N THR A 382 42.38 17.66 -24.90
CA THR A 382 43.60 17.97 -24.14
C THR A 382 44.84 18.19 -25.02
N LYS A 383 44.85 17.69 -26.27
CA LYS A 383 45.89 18.01 -27.26
C LYS A 383 45.66 19.35 -27.97
N LEU A 384 44.41 19.81 -28.12
CA LEU A 384 44.09 21.11 -28.72
C LEU A 384 44.25 22.28 -27.74
N ALA A 385 44.32 22.03 -26.42
CA ALA A 385 44.54 23.05 -25.39
C ALA A 385 46.04 23.30 -25.05
N LYS A 386 46.98 22.74 -25.84
CA LYS A 386 48.44 22.91 -25.64
C LYS A 386 49.18 23.59 -26.81
N HIS A 387 48.47 24.29 -27.69
CA HIS A 387 49.10 25.18 -28.67
C HIS A 387 48.53 26.59 -28.62
#